data_AF-A0A7S3W9J2-F1
#
_entry.id   AF-A0A7S3W9J2-F1
#
_cell.length_a   1.000
_cell.length_b   1.000
_cell.length_c   1.000
_cell.angle_alpha   90.00
_cell.angle_beta   90.00
_cell.angle_gamma   90.00
#
_symmetry.space_group_name_H-M   'P 1'
#
loop_
_entity.id
_entity.type
_entity.pdbx_description
1 polymer ?
#
loop_
_entity_poly.entity_id
_entity_poly.type
_entity_poly.pdbx_seq_one_letter_code
_entity_poly.pdbx_strand_id
1 'polypeptide(L)'
;QAFDMEENLLRQSQKDGDKDDDALGQAFLQRRTQRTQGKAAPSHVAARKAAAREQAIRDLDDSKWRRIKENGGRCSALVRLTDDNRDLMVGHTTFSDYSEMNRIFKYYDLPVGSDSVRKMGFSSYPGVAGSTDDYYLLDSGLVVTETTISMLTDEPYDKLDDVSQKVPDFMRIMIANRLAKSAPDWAEYMKKSATGTYSSQWMVVDYNQFTPGSPVPAGTLVVIEQVPGMSHMEDMSSRLQEKRFWGSENRAWFSDVRNAIGASEAESLHGALFSADKNPRAVIFERTAPQVQSLADMRSEMRRNHWPDEVDGGESNTPDHAIAARGDLDKSRPNPNGGVDSKVTNSCLARLLQCDAISGPTSDSQKPFRWTGEGGRELFPGIPHDGMPDMFNFDWVRMAPGGEGAQSGDC
;
A
#
# COMPACT_ATOMS: atom_id res chain seq x y z
N GLN A 1 -7.33 6.46 -9.67
CA GLN A 1 -8.11 6.11 -10.87
C GLN A 1 -7.44 6.49 -12.20
N ALA A 2 -6.31 7.22 -12.26
CA ALA A 2 -5.65 7.50 -13.55
C ALA A 2 -4.76 6.34 -14.05
N PHE A 3 -3.88 5.79 -13.21
CA PHE A 3 -3.02 4.66 -13.59
C PHE A 3 -3.80 3.33 -13.75
N ASP A 4 -4.78 3.10 -12.88
CA ASP A 4 -5.60 1.88 -12.86
C ASP A 4 -6.68 1.84 -13.97
N MET A 5 -7.06 3.02 -14.51
CA MET A 5 -7.85 3.08 -15.76
C MET A 5 -6.99 2.85 -16.99
N GLU A 6 -5.76 3.37 -17.04
CA GLU A 6 -4.88 3.16 -18.21
C GLU A 6 -4.57 1.67 -18.40
N GLU A 7 -4.31 0.92 -17.34
CA GLU A 7 -4.02 -0.51 -17.45
C GLU A 7 -5.26 -1.35 -17.81
N ASN A 8 -6.42 -1.04 -17.22
CA ASN A 8 -7.68 -1.70 -17.59
C ASN A 8 -8.11 -1.39 -19.04
N LEU A 9 -7.88 -0.16 -19.52
CA LEU A 9 -8.17 0.23 -20.91
C LEU A 9 -7.17 -0.36 -21.90
N LEU A 10 -5.89 -0.51 -21.52
CA LEU A 10 -4.89 -1.24 -22.31
C LEU A 10 -5.22 -2.74 -22.41
N ARG A 11 -5.66 -3.36 -21.31
CA ARG A 11 -6.13 -4.77 -21.32
C ARG A 11 -7.43 -4.95 -22.11
N GLN A 12 -8.29 -3.92 -22.20
CA GLN A 12 -9.49 -3.94 -23.05
C GLN A 12 -9.16 -3.72 -24.54
N SER A 13 -8.28 -2.78 -24.88
CA SER A 13 -7.91 -2.51 -26.28
C SER A 13 -7.17 -3.68 -26.93
N GLN A 14 -6.39 -4.44 -26.17
CA GLN A 14 -5.73 -5.67 -26.65
C GLN A 14 -6.70 -6.84 -26.90
N LYS A 15 -7.89 -6.83 -26.27
CA LYS A 15 -8.95 -7.83 -26.54
C LYS A 15 -9.79 -7.51 -27.76
N ASP A 16 -9.81 -6.25 -28.19
CA ASP A 16 -10.62 -5.74 -29.29
C ASP A 16 -9.82 -5.54 -30.60
N GLY A 17 -8.55 -5.94 -30.63
CA GLY A 17 -7.57 -5.67 -31.70
C GLY A 17 -7.77 -6.43 -33.02
N ASP A 18 -9.00 -6.64 -33.47
CA ASP A 18 -9.29 -7.29 -34.76
C ASP A 18 -10.24 -6.48 -35.67
N LYS A 19 -10.34 -5.16 -35.46
CA LYS A 19 -11.15 -4.28 -36.34
C LYS A 19 -10.52 -2.91 -36.61
N ASP A 20 -10.04 -2.76 -37.85
CA ASP A 20 -9.83 -1.57 -38.68
C ASP A 20 -9.35 -0.26 -38.01
N ASP A 21 -8.07 0.04 -38.24
CA ASP A 21 -7.26 1.13 -37.66
C ASP A 21 -7.63 2.57 -38.07
N ASP A 22 -8.57 2.81 -39.01
CA ASP A 22 -8.79 4.18 -39.55
C ASP A 22 -9.92 4.98 -38.86
N ALA A 23 -10.65 4.41 -37.90
CA ALA A 23 -11.72 5.11 -37.17
C ALA A 23 -11.28 5.72 -35.83
N LEU A 24 -10.10 5.37 -35.31
CA LEU A 24 -9.67 5.70 -33.94
C LEU A 24 -9.13 7.14 -33.80
N GLY A 25 -8.75 7.80 -34.89
CA GLY A 25 -8.25 9.18 -34.88
C GLY A 25 -9.29 10.26 -34.54
N GLN A 26 -10.59 9.95 -34.61
CA GLN A 26 -11.66 10.92 -34.32
C GLN A 26 -12.45 10.65 -33.04
N ALA A 27 -12.18 9.55 -32.33
CA ALA A 27 -12.85 9.22 -31.06
C ALA A 27 -12.20 9.90 -29.83
N PHE A 28 -11.03 10.52 -29.98
CA PHE A 28 -10.21 11.04 -28.89
C PHE A 28 -10.77 12.29 -28.19
N LEU A 29 -11.88 12.89 -28.63
CA LEU A 29 -12.33 14.18 -28.06
C LEU A 29 -13.83 14.43 -27.91
N GLN A 30 -14.74 13.47 -28.15
CA GLN A 30 -16.18 13.72 -27.96
C GLN A 30 -16.97 12.50 -27.47
N ARG A 31 -16.81 12.12 -26.20
CA ARG A 31 -17.95 11.58 -25.44
C ARG A 31 -18.66 12.73 -24.74
N ARG A 32 -19.58 13.36 -25.49
CA ARG A 32 -20.59 14.25 -24.94
C ARG A 32 -21.48 13.40 -24.02
N THR A 33 -21.31 13.51 -22.72
CA THR A 33 -22.26 12.95 -21.76
C THR A 33 -23.61 13.59 -22.04
N GLN A 34 -24.57 12.83 -22.57
CA GLN A 34 -25.97 13.22 -22.52
C GLN A 34 -26.40 13.14 -21.06
N ARG A 35 -26.12 14.21 -20.32
CA ARG A 35 -26.74 14.47 -19.03
C ARG A 35 -28.18 14.84 -19.33
N THR A 36 -29.09 13.85 -19.32
CA THR A 36 -30.51 14.13 -19.15
C THR A 36 -30.66 14.87 -17.82
N GLN A 37 -30.70 16.20 -17.87
CA GLN A 37 -31.09 17.06 -16.76
C GLN A 37 -32.59 16.84 -16.50
N GLY A 38 -32.94 15.71 -15.90
CA GLY A 38 -34.15 15.62 -15.11
C GLY A 38 -33.93 16.44 -13.83
N LYS A 39 -34.69 17.52 -13.64
CA LYS A 39 -34.74 18.27 -12.38
C LYS A 39 -35.40 17.41 -11.29
N ALA A 40 -34.69 16.40 -10.79
CA ALA A 40 -35.09 15.73 -9.56
C ALA A 40 -34.76 16.63 -8.36
N ALA A 41 -35.68 16.75 -7.40
CA ALA A 41 -35.43 17.54 -6.20
C ALA A 41 -34.20 16.98 -5.44
N PRO A 42 -33.38 17.84 -4.79
CA PRO A 42 -32.15 17.42 -4.10
C PRO A 42 -32.35 16.28 -3.10
N SER A 43 -33.52 16.23 -2.44
CA SER A 43 -33.91 15.18 -1.48
C SER A 43 -34.03 13.79 -2.12
N HIS A 44 -34.51 13.68 -3.36
CA HIS A 44 -34.63 12.40 -4.06
C HIS A 44 -33.28 11.85 -4.52
N VAL A 45 -32.33 12.74 -4.87
CA VAL A 45 -30.96 12.33 -5.25
C VAL A 45 -30.21 11.80 -4.03
N ALA A 46 -30.29 12.49 -2.89
CA ALA A 46 -29.68 12.06 -1.64
C ALA A 46 -30.24 10.70 -1.16
N ALA A 47 -31.57 10.54 -1.17
CA ALA A 47 -32.20 9.27 -0.79
C ALA A 47 -31.79 8.11 -1.71
N ARG A 48 -31.70 8.34 -3.03
CA ARG A 48 -31.26 7.32 -3.98
C ARG A 48 -29.79 6.92 -3.77
N LYS A 49 -28.91 7.88 -3.46
CA LYS A 49 -27.49 7.61 -3.16
C LYS A 49 -27.34 6.82 -1.85
N ALA A 50 -28.10 7.19 -0.81
CA ALA A 50 -28.12 6.45 0.44
C ALA A 50 -28.57 4.99 0.24
N ALA A 51 -29.63 4.77 -0.54
CA ALA A 51 -30.09 3.42 -0.88
C ALA A 51 -29.05 2.63 -1.70
N ALA A 52 -28.33 3.29 -2.62
CA ALA A 52 -27.27 2.65 -3.40
C ALA A 52 -26.07 2.24 -2.53
N ARG A 53 -25.64 3.10 -1.59
CA ARG A 53 -24.61 2.78 -0.58
C ARG A 53 -25.03 1.57 0.24
N GLU A 54 -26.25 1.61 0.79
CA GLU A 54 -26.79 0.55 1.62
C GLU A 54 -26.83 -0.79 0.87
N GLN A 55 -27.27 -0.79 -0.39
CA GLN A 55 -27.25 -1.97 -1.24
C GLN A 55 -25.82 -2.46 -1.53
N ALA A 56 -24.90 -1.55 -1.87
CA ALA A 56 -23.51 -1.89 -2.14
C ALA A 56 -22.82 -2.59 -0.95
N ILE A 57 -23.12 -2.15 0.28
CA ILE A 57 -22.61 -2.75 1.51
C ILE A 57 -23.32 -4.07 1.81
N ARG A 58 -24.65 -4.17 1.66
CA ARG A 58 -25.39 -5.43 1.86
C ARG A 58 -24.91 -6.55 0.93
N ASP A 59 -24.54 -6.20 -0.30
CA ASP A 59 -24.06 -7.13 -1.32
C ASP A 59 -22.56 -7.49 -1.18
N LEU A 60 -21.89 -7.05 -0.11
CA LEU A 60 -20.54 -7.53 0.19
C LEU A 60 -20.60 -9.01 0.57
N ASP A 61 -19.69 -9.78 -0.02
CA ASP A 61 -19.42 -11.17 0.30
C ASP A 61 -17.92 -11.44 0.07
N ASP A 62 -17.45 -12.65 0.37
CA ASP A 62 -16.06 -13.04 0.16
C ASP A 62 -15.58 -12.83 -1.28
N SER A 63 -16.45 -13.03 -2.28
CA SER A 63 -16.10 -12.90 -3.69
C SER A 63 -15.90 -11.43 -4.08
N LYS A 64 -16.78 -10.54 -3.60
CA LYS A 64 -16.69 -9.10 -3.81
C LYS A 64 -15.54 -8.51 -3.02
N TRP A 65 -15.29 -9.00 -1.80
CA TRP A 65 -14.10 -8.63 -1.02
C TRP A 65 -12.81 -9.00 -1.77
N ARG A 66 -12.70 -10.22 -2.29
CA ARG A 66 -11.54 -10.63 -3.11
C ARG A 66 -11.35 -9.71 -4.31
N ARG A 67 -12.42 -9.35 -5.03
CA ARG A 67 -12.34 -8.41 -6.16
C ARG A 67 -11.88 -7.01 -5.73
N ILE A 68 -12.37 -6.51 -4.60
CA ILE A 68 -11.92 -5.22 -4.04
C ILE A 68 -10.43 -5.30 -3.69
N LYS A 69 -9.98 -6.42 -3.11
CA LYS A 69 -8.58 -6.65 -2.80
C LYS A 69 -7.72 -6.75 -4.08
N GLU A 70 -8.13 -7.56 -5.06
CA GLU A 70 -7.45 -7.74 -6.35
C GLU A 70 -7.29 -6.39 -7.07
N ASN A 71 -8.32 -5.54 -7.05
CA ASN A 71 -8.33 -4.27 -7.78
C ASN A 71 -7.80 -3.08 -6.96
N GLY A 72 -7.70 -3.17 -5.62
CA GLY A 72 -7.39 -1.99 -4.79
C GLY A 72 -6.78 -2.27 -3.42
N GLY A 73 -6.62 -3.53 -3.01
CA GLY A 73 -5.99 -3.90 -1.75
C GLY A 73 -4.48 -3.98 -1.92
N ARG A 74 -3.75 -3.01 -1.38
CA ARG A 74 -2.29 -2.97 -1.52
C ARG A 74 -1.56 -2.80 -0.21
N CYS A 75 -0.81 -3.84 0.12
CA CYS A 75 0.30 -3.83 1.06
C CYS A 75 -0.06 -4.17 2.51
N SER A 76 0.97 -4.59 3.22
CA SER A 76 1.02 -4.73 4.67
C SER A 76 2.21 -3.92 5.18
N ALA A 77 2.02 -3.19 6.27
CA ALA A 77 3.10 -2.46 6.91
C ALA A 77 3.05 -2.60 8.43
N LEU A 78 4.22 -2.50 9.05
CA LEU A 78 4.40 -2.58 10.49
C LEU A 78 5.42 -1.54 10.94
N VAL A 79 5.04 -0.71 11.91
CA VAL A 79 5.95 0.11 12.71
C VAL A 79 6.09 -0.56 14.06
N ARG A 80 7.30 -0.98 14.44
CA ARG A 80 7.57 -1.82 15.62
C ARG A 80 8.57 -1.15 16.56
N LEU A 81 8.17 -0.95 17.82
CA LEU A 81 9.01 -0.40 18.89
C LEU A 81 9.48 -1.51 19.85
N THR A 82 10.69 -2.04 19.65
CA THR A 82 11.21 -3.21 20.38
C THR A 82 11.22 -3.01 21.89
N ASP A 83 11.43 -4.08 22.64
CA ASP A 83 11.44 -4.03 24.10
C ASP A 83 12.48 -3.04 24.62
N ASP A 84 12.14 -2.39 25.75
CA ASP A 84 12.90 -1.31 26.38
C ASP A 84 13.18 -0.11 25.46
N ASN A 85 12.39 0.05 24.39
CA ASN A 85 12.58 1.08 23.37
C ASN A 85 13.98 1.00 22.72
N ARG A 86 14.58 -0.20 22.64
CA ARG A 86 15.94 -0.37 22.11
C ARG A 86 16.08 -0.03 20.62
N ASP A 87 15.01 -0.24 19.86
CA ASP A 87 14.98 0.05 18.43
C ASP A 87 13.55 0.38 17.97
N LEU A 88 13.47 1.07 16.84
CA LEU A 88 12.24 1.41 16.14
C LEU A 88 12.39 0.98 14.68
N MET A 89 11.56 0.05 14.24
CA MET A 89 11.63 -0.56 12.92
C MET A 89 10.41 -0.21 12.08
N VAL A 90 10.61 -0.08 10.78
CA VAL A 90 9.54 0.13 9.79
C VAL A 90 9.70 -0.88 8.67
N GLY A 91 8.66 -1.67 8.44
CA GLY A 91 8.59 -2.66 7.39
C GLY A 91 7.36 -2.50 6.54
N HIS A 92 7.49 -2.84 5.26
CA HIS A 92 6.43 -2.76 4.27
C HIS A 92 6.59 -3.87 3.23
N THR A 93 5.50 -4.56 2.93
CA THR A 93 5.39 -5.60 1.91
C THR A 93 4.38 -5.15 0.88
N THR A 94 4.84 -4.88 -0.35
CA THR A 94 3.94 -4.46 -1.43
C THR A 94 3.05 -5.60 -1.87
N PHE A 95 1.73 -5.37 -1.99
CA PHE A 95 0.86 -6.31 -2.70
C PHE A 95 0.56 -5.79 -4.09
N SER A 96 0.85 -6.59 -5.12
CA SER A 96 0.53 -6.25 -6.51
C SER A 96 0.39 -7.49 -7.38
N ASP A 97 0.01 -7.28 -8.65
CA ASP A 97 0.12 -8.30 -9.69
C ASP A 97 1.59 -8.68 -9.87
N TYR A 98 1.87 -9.96 -10.07
CA TYR A 98 3.23 -10.47 -10.27
C TYR A 98 3.84 -9.94 -11.59
N SER A 99 3.01 -9.47 -12.53
CA SER A 99 3.45 -8.73 -13.72
C SER A 99 4.11 -7.38 -13.43
N GLU A 100 4.07 -6.90 -12.19
CA GLU A 100 4.77 -5.67 -11.77
C GLU A 100 6.17 -5.96 -11.17
N MET A 101 6.63 -7.21 -11.11
CA MET A 101 7.89 -7.58 -10.44
C MET A 101 9.20 -7.20 -11.17
N ASN A 102 9.13 -6.32 -12.16
CA ASN A 102 10.31 -5.65 -12.72
C ASN A 102 10.66 -4.46 -11.81
N ARG A 103 11.60 -4.67 -10.87
CA ARG A 103 11.85 -3.75 -9.76
C ARG A 103 13.15 -2.96 -9.93
N ILE A 104 13.15 -1.72 -9.44
CA ILE A 104 14.35 -0.89 -9.29
C ILE A 104 14.30 -0.21 -7.93
N PHE A 105 15.30 -0.44 -7.08
CA PHE A 105 15.51 0.41 -5.90
C PHE A 105 16.28 1.67 -6.33
N LYS A 106 15.78 2.85 -5.97
CA LYS A 106 16.31 4.13 -6.45
C LYS A 106 16.89 4.95 -5.32
N TYR A 107 18.01 5.60 -5.61
CA TYR A 107 18.57 6.67 -4.81
C TYR A 107 18.63 7.94 -5.64
N TYR A 108 17.95 8.99 -5.18
CA TYR A 108 18.05 10.31 -5.75
C TYR A 108 18.88 11.20 -4.86
N ASP A 109 19.98 11.75 -5.39
CA ASP A 109 20.74 12.85 -4.80
C ASP A 109 20.67 14.03 -5.77
N LEU A 110 19.74 14.95 -5.52
CA LEU A 110 19.46 16.08 -6.44
C LEU A 110 19.97 17.39 -5.85
N PRO A 111 20.61 18.28 -6.64
CA PRO A 111 21.13 19.57 -6.16
C PRO A 111 20.00 20.60 -5.97
N VAL A 112 19.16 20.36 -4.96
CA VAL A 112 18.06 21.25 -4.55
C VAL A 112 18.53 22.22 -3.45
N GLY A 113 17.73 23.26 -3.17
CA GLY A 113 18.03 24.25 -2.12
C GLY A 113 18.11 23.62 -0.71
N SER A 114 18.78 24.30 0.22
CA SER A 114 19.00 23.82 1.60
C SER A 114 17.74 23.49 2.37
N ASP A 115 16.62 24.11 2.00
CA ASP A 115 15.33 23.91 2.66
C ASP A 115 14.61 22.64 2.16
N SER A 116 15.16 21.91 1.19
CA SER A 116 14.58 20.67 0.65
C SER A 116 15.40 19.43 1.03
N VAL A 117 14.71 18.30 1.21
CA VAL A 117 15.34 16.97 1.26
C VAL A 117 16.12 16.77 -0.02
N ARG A 118 17.42 16.47 0.09
CA ARG A 118 18.34 16.37 -1.05
C ARG A 118 18.46 14.94 -1.51
N LYS A 119 18.69 14.03 -0.55
CA LYS A 119 18.86 12.60 -0.76
C LYS A 119 17.62 11.83 -0.31
N MET A 120 17.21 10.86 -1.11
CA MET A 120 16.17 9.90 -0.77
C MET A 120 16.44 8.54 -1.41
N GLY A 121 16.14 7.47 -0.67
CA GLY A 121 16.15 6.09 -1.15
C GLY A 121 14.73 5.51 -1.12
N PHE A 122 14.32 4.77 -2.14
CA PHE A 122 12.98 4.18 -2.19
C PHE A 122 12.90 3.00 -3.16
N SER A 123 12.01 2.04 -2.87
CA SER A 123 11.68 0.94 -3.79
C SER A 123 10.78 1.44 -4.92
N SER A 124 10.96 0.96 -6.15
CA SER A 124 10.30 1.53 -7.34
C SER A 124 10.31 0.54 -8.53
N TYR A 125 9.98 1.05 -9.71
CA TYR A 125 9.79 0.34 -10.97
C TYR A 125 10.45 1.11 -12.14
N PRO A 126 10.82 0.47 -13.26
CA PRO A 126 11.29 1.16 -14.47
C PRO A 126 10.33 2.27 -14.92
N GLY A 127 10.87 3.45 -15.26
CA GLY A 127 10.08 4.59 -15.77
C GLY A 127 9.27 5.37 -14.72
N VAL A 128 9.12 4.86 -13.49
CA VAL A 128 8.35 5.52 -12.43
C VAL A 128 9.19 6.56 -11.69
N ALA A 129 8.70 7.78 -11.46
CA ALA A 129 9.49 8.82 -10.79
C ALA A 129 9.54 8.69 -9.25
N GLY A 130 8.50 8.11 -8.64
CA GLY A 130 8.38 7.83 -7.20
C GLY A 130 8.38 6.33 -6.89
N SER A 131 7.89 5.94 -5.71
CA SER A 131 7.91 4.55 -5.23
C SER A 131 6.76 3.70 -5.75
N THR A 132 5.52 4.19 -5.61
CA THR A 132 4.23 3.50 -5.88
C THR A 132 3.96 2.26 -5.04
N ASP A 133 4.87 1.93 -4.11
CA ASP A 133 4.68 0.85 -3.15
C ASP A 133 3.80 1.25 -1.95
N ASP A 134 4.01 2.35 -1.21
CA ASP A 134 5.13 3.30 -1.18
C ASP A 134 6.09 3.04 0.01
N TYR A 135 7.41 3.21 -0.18
CA TYR A 135 8.42 3.15 0.89
C TYR A 135 9.60 4.09 0.61
N TYR A 136 9.79 5.11 1.45
CA TYR A 136 10.83 6.13 1.30
C TYR A 136 11.69 6.28 2.55
N LEU A 137 12.99 6.43 2.34
CA LEU A 137 14.00 6.86 3.31
C LEU A 137 14.46 8.27 2.90
N LEU A 138 14.25 9.26 3.76
CA LEU A 138 14.53 10.67 3.46
C LEU A 138 15.69 11.20 4.30
N ASP A 139 16.56 12.03 3.72
CA ASP A 139 17.67 12.64 4.46
C ASP A 139 17.25 13.72 5.47
N SER A 140 15.96 14.03 5.54
CA SER A 140 15.34 14.70 6.68
C SER A 140 15.25 13.83 7.94
N GLY A 141 15.55 12.52 7.86
CA GLY A 141 15.39 11.57 8.96
C GLY A 141 13.99 10.92 9.01
N LEU A 142 13.14 11.19 8.02
CA LEU A 142 11.81 10.60 7.91
C LEU A 142 11.84 9.27 7.14
N VAL A 143 11.06 8.31 7.61
CA VAL A 143 10.66 7.14 6.85
C VAL A 143 9.16 7.21 6.59
N VAL A 144 8.79 7.09 5.31
CA VAL A 144 7.41 7.26 4.85
C VAL A 144 6.97 5.99 4.14
N THR A 145 5.82 5.44 4.53
CA THR A 145 5.22 4.30 3.86
C THR A 145 3.70 4.34 3.98
N GLU A 146 2.98 3.53 3.20
CA GLU A 146 1.53 3.51 3.17
C GLU A 146 0.94 2.12 2.94
N THR A 147 -0.34 1.96 3.25
CA THR A 147 -1.14 0.91 2.62
C THR A 147 -2.44 1.50 2.08
N THR A 148 -2.87 1.01 0.91
CA THR A 148 -4.04 1.57 0.22
C THR A 148 -5.32 1.20 0.97
N ILE A 149 -6.17 2.19 1.26
CA ILE A 149 -7.44 1.97 1.94
C ILE A 149 -8.46 1.37 0.97
N SER A 150 -9.06 0.25 1.36
CA SER A 150 -10.13 -0.37 0.59
C SER A 150 -11.43 0.43 0.67
N MET A 151 -11.90 0.92 -0.48
CA MET A 151 -13.17 1.62 -0.61
C MET A 151 -14.32 0.60 -0.73
N LEU A 152 -15.30 0.64 0.17
CA LEU A 152 -16.43 -0.31 0.17
C LEU A 152 -17.71 0.29 -0.42
N THR A 153 -17.67 1.57 -0.76
CA THR A 153 -18.73 2.31 -1.44
C THR A 153 -18.11 3.36 -2.36
N ASP A 154 -18.82 3.65 -3.45
CA ASP A 154 -18.40 4.68 -4.41
C ASP A 154 -18.79 6.10 -3.96
N GLU A 155 -19.63 6.24 -2.94
CA GLU A 155 -20.14 7.54 -2.47
C GLU A 155 -19.04 8.59 -2.21
N PRO A 156 -17.88 8.26 -1.61
CA PRO A 156 -16.82 9.25 -1.43
C PRO A 156 -16.37 9.89 -2.75
N TYR A 157 -16.36 9.15 -3.87
CA TYR A 157 -15.93 9.67 -5.16
C TYR A 157 -16.81 10.81 -5.68
N ASP A 158 -18.05 10.96 -5.20
CA ASP A 158 -18.89 12.13 -5.50
C ASP A 158 -18.28 13.46 -5.01
N LYS A 159 -17.31 13.40 -4.09
CA LYS A 159 -16.59 14.57 -3.58
C LYS A 159 -15.37 14.92 -4.42
N LEU A 160 -15.08 14.15 -5.47
CA LEU A 160 -14.02 14.49 -6.41
C LEU A 160 -14.43 15.73 -7.19
N ASP A 161 -13.60 16.76 -7.07
CA ASP A 161 -13.68 17.93 -7.96
C ASP A 161 -13.18 17.58 -9.38
N ASP A 162 -14.08 17.63 -10.37
CA ASP A 162 -13.79 17.35 -11.79
C ASP A 162 -13.32 18.59 -12.57
N VAL A 163 -13.27 19.78 -11.94
CA VAL A 163 -12.99 21.05 -12.63
C VAL A 163 -11.68 21.73 -12.22
N SER A 164 -10.97 21.25 -11.19
CA SER A 164 -9.67 21.80 -10.78
C SER A 164 -8.46 21.09 -11.41
N GLN A 165 -7.38 21.85 -11.62
CA GLN A 165 -6.07 21.30 -11.94
C GLN A 165 -5.54 20.53 -10.73
N LYS A 166 -5.79 19.22 -10.70
CA LYS A 166 -5.30 18.34 -9.64
C LYS A 166 -3.85 17.93 -9.90
N VAL A 167 -3.02 18.01 -8.86
CA VAL A 167 -1.65 17.50 -8.87
C VAL A 167 -1.71 15.97 -8.71
N PRO A 168 -1.16 15.16 -9.63
CA PRO A 168 -1.17 13.70 -9.51
C PRO A 168 -0.55 13.21 -8.19
N ASP A 169 -1.02 12.06 -7.69
CA ASP A 169 -0.61 11.54 -6.38
C ASP A 169 0.91 11.41 -6.22
N PHE A 170 1.59 10.85 -7.22
CA PHE A 170 3.04 10.70 -7.16
C PHE A 170 3.76 12.06 -7.04
N MET A 171 3.21 13.13 -7.64
CA MET A 171 3.81 14.47 -7.54
C MET A 171 3.60 15.06 -6.14
N ARG A 172 2.40 14.96 -5.57
CA ARG A 172 2.14 15.46 -4.20
C ARG A 172 2.97 14.71 -3.16
N ILE A 173 3.13 13.39 -3.30
CA ILE A 173 3.98 12.57 -2.43
C ILE A 173 5.44 13.03 -2.53
N MET A 174 5.95 13.19 -3.75
CA MET A 174 7.33 13.67 -3.96
C MET A 174 7.54 15.10 -3.46
N ILE A 175 6.55 15.99 -3.58
CA ILE A 175 6.59 17.34 -3.02
C ILE A 175 6.64 17.28 -1.48
N ALA A 176 5.76 16.50 -0.85
CA ALA A 176 5.76 16.32 0.61
C ALA A 176 7.09 15.74 1.10
N ASN A 177 7.60 14.70 0.42
CA ASN A 177 8.92 14.12 0.71
C ASN A 177 10.06 15.14 0.57
N ARG A 178 9.97 16.08 -0.39
CA ARG A 178 10.99 17.10 -0.59
C ARG A 178 10.92 18.23 0.44
N LEU A 179 9.74 18.59 0.93
CA LEU A 179 9.55 19.78 1.76
C LEU A 179 9.46 19.49 3.27
N ALA A 180 9.01 18.30 3.66
CA ALA A 180 8.79 17.97 5.07
C ALA A 180 10.11 17.88 5.87
N LYS A 181 10.11 18.49 7.06
CA LYS A 181 11.20 18.42 8.03
C LYS A 181 10.83 17.62 9.28
N SER A 182 9.55 17.35 9.47
CA SER A 182 9.01 16.53 10.55
C SER A 182 7.82 15.70 10.05
N ALA A 183 7.44 14.66 10.80
CA ALA A 183 6.26 13.86 10.46
C ALA A 183 4.95 14.70 10.40
N PRO A 184 4.68 15.65 11.34
CA PRO A 184 3.55 16.57 11.23
C PRO A 184 3.59 17.46 9.98
N ASP A 185 4.77 17.97 9.58
CA ASP A 185 4.88 18.78 8.35
C ASP A 185 4.51 17.98 7.12
N TRP A 186 5.02 16.75 7.03
CA TRP A 186 4.69 15.83 5.92
C TRP A 186 3.18 15.66 5.81
N ALA A 187 2.52 15.47 6.96
CA ALA A 187 1.09 15.29 7.03
C ALA A 187 0.31 16.51 6.54
N GLU A 188 0.73 17.69 6.97
CA GLU A 188 0.12 18.95 6.58
C GLU A 188 0.28 19.21 5.07
N TYR A 189 1.44 18.90 4.48
CA TYR A 189 1.65 18.99 3.03
C TYR A 189 0.71 18.06 2.25
N MET A 190 0.55 16.83 2.71
CA MET A 190 -0.34 15.86 2.05
C MET A 190 -1.82 16.22 2.18
N LYS A 191 -2.24 16.79 3.31
CA LYS A 191 -3.60 17.31 3.49
C LYS A 191 -3.87 18.53 2.58
N LYS A 192 -2.94 19.48 2.52
CA LYS A 192 -3.07 20.67 1.66
C LYS A 192 -3.17 20.33 0.17
N SER A 193 -2.51 19.25 -0.24
CA SER A 193 -2.46 18.79 -1.64
C SER A 193 -3.45 17.67 -1.96
N ALA A 194 -4.40 17.37 -1.05
CA ALA A 194 -5.32 16.26 -1.21
C ALA A 194 -6.23 16.41 -2.43
N THR A 195 -6.19 15.43 -3.33
CA THR A 195 -6.99 15.37 -4.56
C THR A 195 -8.19 14.43 -4.46
N GLY A 196 -8.18 13.57 -3.43
CA GLY A 196 -9.11 12.44 -3.29
C GLY A 196 -8.73 11.21 -4.11
N THR A 197 -7.56 11.18 -4.74
CA THR A 197 -7.03 10.00 -5.44
C THR A 197 -5.98 9.29 -4.58
N TYR A 198 -5.67 8.04 -4.92
CA TYR A 198 -4.77 7.14 -4.16
C TYR A 198 -5.04 7.17 -2.65
N SER A 199 -6.22 6.63 -2.30
CA SER A 199 -6.72 6.64 -0.93
C SER A 199 -5.91 5.67 -0.08
N SER A 200 -5.22 6.19 0.93
CA SER A 200 -4.21 5.44 1.66
C SER A 200 -4.13 5.85 3.12
N GLN A 201 -3.67 4.90 3.94
CA GLN A 201 -3.18 5.15 5.28
C GLN A 201 -1.67 5.30 5.20
N TRP A 202 -1.17 6.50 5.45
CA TRP A 202 0.25 6.83 5.47
C TRP A 202 0.78 6.77 6.90
N MET A 203 1.90 6.09 7.10
CA MET A 203 2.70 6.15 8.32
C MET A 203 3.97 6.95 8.05
N VAL A 204 4.18 8.01 8.83
CA VAL A 204 5.40 8.82 8.79
C VAL A 204 6.12 8.69 10.12
N VAL A 205 7.28 8.05 10.08
CA VAL A 205 8.15 7.86 11.24
C VAL A 205 9.29 8.87 11.20
N ASP A 206 9.43 9.67 12.26
CA ASP A 206 10.49 10.65 12.41
C ASP A 206 11.60 10.12 13.34
N TYR A 207 12.69 9.65 12.74
CA TYR A 207 13.82 9.11 13.51
C TYR A 207 14.65 10.17 14.24
N ASN A 208 14.43 11.47 13.98
CA ASN A 208 15.06 12.53 14.77
C ASN A 208 14.45 12.61 16.18
N GLN A 209 13.20 12.18 16.32
CA GLN A 209 12.48 12.17 17.59
C GLN A 209 12.80 10.93 18.43
N PHE A 210 13.30 9.85 17.80
CA PHE A 210 13.57 8.59 18.47
C PHE A 210 15.00 8.50 19.03
N THR A 211 15.10 8.26 20.35
CA THR A 211 16.35 7.93 21.03
C THR A 211 16.23 6.54 21.67
N PRO A 212 17.07 5.56 21.28
CA PRO A 212 17.07 4.23 21.89
C PRO A 212 17.11 4.27 23.43
N GLY A 213 16.26 3.47 24.06
CA GLY A 213 16.15 3.39 25.52
C GLY A 213 15.32 4.50 26.18
N SER A 214 14.86 5.51 25.42
CA SER A 214 14.06 6.62 25.94
C SER A 214 12.58 6.47 25.56
N PRO A 215 11.63 7.03 26.34
CA PRO A 215 10.23 7.11 25.96
C PRO A 215 10.03 7.75 24.58
N VAL A 216 9.03 7.30 23.83
CA VAL A 216 8.71 7.82 22.49
C VAL A 216 8.01 9.18 22.62
N PRO A 217 8.63 10.29 22.20
CA PRO A 217 8.01 11.61 22.28
C PRO A 217 6.96 11.81 21.18
N ALA A 218 6.09 12.81 21.37
CA ALA A 218 5.17 13.27 20.33
C ALA A 218 5.92 13.64 19.02
N GLY A 219 5.26 13.39 17.89
CA GLY A 219 5.79 13.58 16.54
C GLY A 219 6.65 12.43 16.03
N THR A 220 6.87 11.36 16.80
CA THR A 220 7.67 10.20 16.34
C THR A 220 6.93 9.38 15.29
N LEU A 221 5.62 9.18 15.45
CA LEU A 221 4.77 8.51 14.46
C LEU A 221 3.52 9.36 14.21
N VAL A 222 3.36 9.84 12.98
CA VAL A 222 2.11 10.46 12.52
C VAL A 222 1.46 9.54 11.51
N VAL A 223 0.16 9.29 11.71
CA VAL A 223 -0.65 8.49 10.77
C VAL A 223 -1.66 9.40 10.10
N ILE A 224 -1.86 9.21 8.80
CA ILE A 224 -2.80 9.97 7.99
C ILE A 224 -3.64 9.02 7.16
N GLU A 225 -4.94 9.23 7.15
CA GLU A 225 -5.84 8.56 6.22
C GLU A 225 -6.45 9.58 5.29
N GLN A 226 -6.27 9.35 3.98
CA GLN A 226 -6.84 10.22 2.95
C GLN A 226 -7.76 9.40 2.06
N VAL A 227 -8.97 9.90 1.89
CA VAL A 227 -10.00 9.36 0.99
C VAL A 227 -10.65 10.54 0.25
N PRO A 228 -11.44 10.35 -0.81
CA PRO A 228 -12.12 11.45 -1.48
C PRO A 228 -12.86 12.40 -0.52
N GLY A 229 -12.46 13.67 -0.53
CA GLY A 229 -13.06 14.73 0.27
C GLY A 229 -12.85 14.62 1.78
N MET A 230 -11.90 13.83 2.26
CA MET A 230 -11.59 13.70 3.69
C MET A 230 -10.10 13.40 3.92
N SER A 231 -9.54 13.99 4.97
CA SER A 231 -8.21 13.65 5.47
C SER A 231 -8.23 13.71 6.99
N HIS A 232 -7.88 12.60 7.64
CA HIS A 232 -7.66 12.51 9.07
C HIS A 232 -6.16 12.35 9.32
N MET A 233 -5.58 13.16 10.19
CA MET A 233 -4.19 13.01 10.63
C MET A 233 -4.15 13.02 12.15
N GLU A 234 -3.38 12.12 12.74
CA GLU A 234 -3.23 12.04 14.19
C GLU A 234 -1.81 11.59 14.56
N ASP A 235 -1.28 12.15 15.64
CA ASP A 235 -0.02 11.72 16.24
C ASP A 235 -0.27 10.42 17.04
N MET A 236 0.31 9.33 16.55
CA MET A 236 0.16 7.98 17.11
C MET A 236 1.34 7.59 18.00
N SER A 237 2.19 8.53 18.41
CA SER A 237 3.37 8.26 19.24
C SER A 237 3.02 7.67 20.61
N SER A 238 1.98 8.17 21.29
CA SER A 238 1.53 7.60 22.58
C SER A 238 1.01 6.17 22.39
N ARG A 239 0.22 5.94 21.33
CA ARG A 239 -0.28 4.62 21.01
C ARG A 239 0.86 3.65 20.69
N LEU A 240 1.88 4.09 19.93
CA LEU A 240 3.05 3.28 19.64
C LEU A 240 3.83 2.92 20.92
N GLN A 241 3.98 3.87 21.86
CA GLN A 241 4.62 3.62 23.15
C GLN A 241 3.86 2.55 23.96
N GLU A 242 2.53 2.63 23.99
CA GLU A 242 1.64 1.74 24.74
C GLU A 242 1.48 0.37 24.10
N LYS A 243 1.18 0.32 22.81
CA LYS A 243 0.89 -0.90 22.04
C LYS A 243 2.14 -1.57 21.50
N ARG A 244 3.28 -0.87 21.49
CA ARG A 244 4.57 -1.36 21.00
C ARG A 244 4.62 -1.58 19.47
N PHE A 245 3.52 -1.40 18.76
CA PHE A 245 3.48 -1.45 17.31
C PHE A 245 2.29 -0.65 16.73
N TRP A 246 2.37 -0.40 15.43
CA TRP A 246 1.27 0.03 14.57
C TRP A 246 1.25 -0.86 13.32
N GLY A 247 0.15 -1.59 13.11
CA GLY A 247 -0.09 -2.38 11.90
C GLY A 247 -0.94 -1.61 10.89
N SER A 248 -0.70 -1.85 9.60
CA SER A 248 -1.50 -1.30 8.50
C SER A 248 -1.79 -2.38 7.47
N GLU A 249 -3.08 -2.69 7.26
CA GLU A 249 -3.52 -3.83 6.44
C GLU A 249 -4.69 -3.47 5.51
N ASN A 250 -4.62 -2.33 4.83
CA ASN A 250 -5.66 -1.84 3.90
C ASN A 250 -7.00 -1.47 4.54
N ARG A 251 -7.03 -1.34 5.87
CA ARG A 251 -8.22 -0.94 6.63
C ARG A 251 -8.01 0.45 7.18
N ALA A 252 -9.01 1.30 6.97
CA ALA A 252 -9.07 2.56 7.70
C ALA A 252 -9.21 2.28 9.20
N TRP A 253 -8.50 3.05 9.99
CA TRP A 253 -8.42 3.04 11.44
C TRP A 253 -9.35 4.10 12.04
N PHE A 254 -9.32 5.33 11.50
CA PHE A 254 -10.06 6.45 12.08
C PHE A 254 -11.56 6.34 11.81
N SER A 255 -12.37 6.53 12.85
CA SER A 255 -13.81 6.22 12.78
C SER A 255 -14.57 7.06 11.75
N ASP A 256 -14.19 8.32 11.55
CA ASP A 256 -14.74 9.21 10.53
C ASP A 256 -14.41 8.72 9.11
N VAL A 257 -13.18 8.28 8.87
CA VAL A 257 -12.76 7.70 7.59
C VAL A 257 -13.45 6.37 7.34
N ARG A 258 -13.48 5.48 8.35
CA ARG A 258 -14.21 4.20 8.30
C ARG A 258 -15.68 4.40 7.94
N ASN A 259 -16.34 5.36 8.59
CA ASN A 259 -17.72 5.72 8.28
C ASN A 259 -17.84 6.27 6.84
N ALA A 260 -16.92 7.13 6.40
CA ALA A 260 -17.00 7.69 5.04
C ALA A 260 -16.96 6.60 3.95
N ILE A 261 -16.09 5.61 4.10
CA ILE A 261 -15.85 4.57 3.08
C ILE A 261 -16.76 3.34 3.20
N GLY A 262 -17.64 3.27 4.19
CA GLY A 262 -18.55 2.13 4.40
C GLY A 262 -17.99 1.00 5.24
N ALA A 263 -16.80 1.16 5.82
CA ALA A 263 -16.13 0.10 6.59
C ALA A 263 -16.85 -0.19 7.91
N SER A 264 -17.39 0.82 8.59
CA SER A 264 -18.11 0.63 9.85
C SER A 264 -19.40 -0.16 9.65
N GLU A 265 -20.18 0.16 8.61
CA GLU A 265 -21.41 -0.57 8.31
C GLU A 265 -21.12 -1.97 7.77
N ALA A 266 -20.07 -2.13 6.96
CA ALA A 266 -19.64 -3.45 6.48
C ALA A 266 -19.20 -4.35 7.64
N GLU A 267 -18.45 -3.84 8.61
CA GLU A 267 -18.07 -4.58 9.82
C GLU A 267 -19.31 -4.97 10.64
N SER A 268 -20.29 -4.07 10.79
CA SER A 268 -21.52 -4.38 11.52
C SER A 268 -22.37 -5.46 10.85
N LEU A 269 -22.34 -5.57 9.51
CA LEU A 269 -23.17 -6.50 8.75
C LEU A 269 -22.48 -7.84 8.46
N HIS A 270 -21.17 -7.79 8.21
CA HIS A 270 -20.39 -8.92 7.68
C HIS A 270 -19.21 -9.32 8.59
N GLY A 271 -19.03 -8.65 9.72
CA GLY A 271 -18.10 -9.06 10.77
C GLY A 271 -16.65 -8.66 10.54
N ALA A 272 -15.76 -9.44 11.16
CA ALA A 272 -14.38 -9.04 11.47
C ALA A 272 -13.48 -8.81 10.24
N LEU A 273 -13.84 -9.38 9.08
CA LEU A 273 -13.10 -9.17 7.83
C LEU A 273 -12.97 -7.68 7.46
N PHE A 274 -13.96 -6.85 7.80
CA PHE A 274 -13.97 -5.41 7.54
C PHE A 274 -13.52 -4.56 8.74
N SER A 275 -13.17 -5.21 9.84
CA SER A 275 -12.70 -4.55 11.06
C SER A 275 -11.34 -3.88 10.87
N ALA A 276 -11.08 -2.81 11.60
CA ALA A 276 -9.77 -2.17 11.62
C ALA A 276 -8.72 -3.06 12.28
N ASP A 277 -9.06 -3.68 13.42
CA ASP A 277 -8.13 -4.37 14.31
C ASP A 277 -8.40 -5.88 14.46
N LYS A 278 -9.47 -6.39 13.84
CA LYS A 278 -9.82 -7.83 13.88
C LYS A 278 -9.87 -8.48 12.50
N ASN A 279 -9.42 -7.77 11.47
CA ASN A 279 -9.24 -8.38 10.15
C ASN A 279 -8.11 -9.44 10.20
N PRO A 280 -8.03 -10.36 9.22
CA PRO A 280 -7.10 -11.48 9.30
C PRO A 280 -5.62 -11.09 9.55
N ARG A 281 -5.14 -10.03 8.88
CA ARG A 281 -3.76 -9.57 9.04
C ARG A 281 -3.54 -8.82 10.35
N ALA A 282 -4.52 -8.06 10.83
CA ALA A 282 -4.46 -7.43 12.15
C ALA A 282 -4.40 -8.47 13.28
N VAL A 283 -5.16 -9.57 13.16
CA VAL A 283 -5.10 -10.69 14.11
C VAL A 283 -3.74 -11.37 14.10
N ILE A 284 -3.13 -11.55 12.92
CA ILE A 284 -1.76 -12.06 12.80
C ILE A 284 -0.81 -11.10 13.53
N PHE A 285 -0.80 -9.81 13.17
CA PHE A 285 0.11 -8.83 13.79
C PHE A 285 -0.06 -8.70 15.30
N GLU A 286 -1.27 -8.69 15.84
CA GLU A 286 -1.50 -8.63 17.29
C GLU A 286 -0.81 -9.81 18.01
N ARG A 287 -0.76 -10.98 17.37
CA ARG A 287 -0.10 -12.18 17.92
C ARG A 287 1.43 -12.18 17.71
N THR A 288 1.90 -11.69 16.57
CA THR A 288 3.27 -11.92 16.10
C THR A 288 4.17 -10.70 16.28
N ALA A 289 3.66 -9.48 16.17
CA ALA A 289 4.44 -8.25 16.31
C ALA A 289 5.24 -8.19 17.63
N PRO A 290 4.74 -8.63 18.80
CA PRO A 290 5.54 -8.65 20.03
C PRO A 290 6.82 -9.50 19.95
N GLN A 291 6.87 -10.49 19.04
CA GLN A 291 8.02 -11.38 18.84
C GLN A 291 9.09 -10.74 17.96
N VAL A 292 8.76 -9.65 17.26
CA VAL A 292 9.70 -8.92 16.41
C VAL A 292 10.60 -8.05 17.27
N GLN A 293 11.86 -8.48 17.48
CA GLN A 293 12.83 -7.81 18.36
C GLN A 293 14.13 -7.44 17.64
N SER A 294 14.30 -7.85 16.39
CA SER A 294 15.46 -7.58 15.55
C SER A 294 15.07 -7.35 14.09
N LEU A 295 16.00 -6.82 13.30
CA LEU A 295 15.82 -6.72 11.85
C LEU A 295 15.55 -8.09 11.20
N ALA A 296 16.18 -9.17 11.67
CA ALA A 296 15.93 -10.51 11.15
C ALA A 296 14.49 -10.97 11.41
N ASP A 297 13.95 -10.68 12.60
CA ASP A 297 12.55 -10.99 12.91
C ASP A 297 11.61 -10.14 12.05
N MET A 298 11.95 -8.86 11.82
CA MET A 298 11.15 -7.97 10.98
C MET A 298 11.12 -8.44 9.52
N ARG A 299 12.25 -8.94 9.00
CA ARG A 299 12.32 -9.58 7.68
C ARG A 299 11.37 -10.77 7.62
N SER A 300 11.42 -11.67 8.60
CA SER A 300 10.54 -12.84 8.64
C SER A 300 9.07 -12.46 8.75
N GLU A 301 8.73 -11.47 9.58
CA GLU A 301 7.36 -11.01 9.78
C GLU A 301 6.77 -10.41 8.50
N MET A 302 7.53 -9.56 7.79
CA MET A 302 7.09 -8.97 6.53
C MET A 302 6.96 -9.99 5.39
N ARG A 303 7.58 -11.17 5.53
CA ARG A 303 7.49 -12.30 4.60
C ARG A 303 6.50 -13.38 5.04
N ARG A 304 5.82 -13.19 6.16
CA ARG A 304 5.02 -14.24 6.80
C ARG A 304 3.84 -14.67 5.93
N ASN A 305 3.83 -15.96 5.60
CA ASN A 305 2.65 -16.65 5.07
C ASN A 305 2.66 -18.13 5.46
N HIS A 306 2.09 -18.44 6.60
CA HIS A 306 2.06 -19.80 7.14
C HIS A 306 0.76 -20.55 6.77
N TRP A 307 0.03 -20.10 5.74
CA TRP A 307 -1.14 -20.84 5.23
C TRP A 307 -0.75 -22.26 4.77
N PRO A 308 -1.60 -23.30 4.99
CA PRO A 308 -2.90 -23.27 5.63
C PRO A 308 -2.85 -23.47 7.16
N ASP A 309 -1.67 -23.46 7.78
CA ASP A 309 -1.50 -23.84 9.18
C ASP A 309 -1.62 -22.66 10.17
N GLU A 310 -1.70 -21.43 9.66
CA GLU A 310 -1.89 -20.22 10.45
C GLU A 310 -3.36 -19.86 10.64
N VAL A 311 -3.77 -19.76 11.90
CA VAL A 311 -5.08 -19.18 12.26
C VAL A 311 -4.97 -17.66 12.14
N ASP A 312 -5.69 -17.09 11.19
CA ASP A 312 -5.73 -15.66 10.90
C ASP A 312 -6.98 -14.99 11.49
N GLY A 313 -7.94 -15.74 12.02
CA GLY A 313 -9.21 -15.18 12.53
C GLY A 313 -10.22 -14.81 11.44
N GLY A 314 -9.93 -15.12 10.17
CA GLY A 314 -10.89 -15.06 9.08
C GLY A 314 -11.84 -16.26 9.06
N GLU A 315 -13.01 -16.09 8.45
CA GLU A 315 -13.97 -17.19 8.26
C GLU A 315 -13.45 -18.23 7.26
N SER A 316 -12.66 -17.79 6.28
CA SER A 316 -11.98 -18.65 5.31
C SER A 316 -10.45 -18.54 5.46
N ASN A 317 -9.79 -19.68 5.59
CA ASN A 317 -8.33 -19.78 5.66
C ASN A 317 -7.75 -19.82 4.24
N THR A 318 -7.29 -18.68 3.76
CA THR A 318 -6.79 -18.46 2.38
C THR A 318 -5.36 -17.92 2.40
N PRO A 319 -4.51 -18.27 1.42
CA PRO A 319 -3.15 -17.72 1.34
C PRO A 319 -3.12 -16.20 1.11
N ASP A 320 -4.28 -15.60 0.79
CA ASP A 320 -4.48 -14.17 0.62
C ASP A 320 -4.57 -13.36 1.92
N HIS A 321 -4.85 -14.01 3.05
CA HIS A 321 -5.03 -13.33 4.34
C HIS A 321 -3.73 -13.16 5.14
N ALA A 322 -2.61 -13.69 4.63
CA ALA A 322 -1.31 -13.57 5.26
C ALA A 322 -0.71 -12.16 5.13
N ILE A 323 0.33 -11.86 5.94
CA ILE A 323 1.10 -10.60 5.86
C ILE A 323 1.79 -10.45 4.51
N ALA A 324 2.27 -11.55 3.92
CA ALA A 324 2.74 -11.61 2.53
C ALA A 324 1.85 -12.56 1.73
N ALA A 325 0.77 -12.03 1.14
CA ALA A 325 -0.23 -12.83 0.43
C ALA A 325 0.36 -13.64 -0.74
N ARG A 326 -0.22 -14.82 -1.00
CA ARG A 326 0.14 -15.73 -2.10
C ARG A 326 -1.11 -16.19 -2.86
N GLY A 327 -1.72 -15.29 -3.63
CA GLY A 327 -2.94 -15.60 -4.39
C GLY A 327 -2.74 -16.72 -5.43
N ASP A 328 -1.50 -16.94 -5.86
CA ASP A 328 -1.14 -17.99 -6.81
C ASP A 328 -1.29 -19.39 -6.21
N LEU A 329 -1.34 -19.49 -4.87
CA LEU A 329 -1.55 -20.74 -4.14
C LEU A 329 -3.03 -21.04 -3.84
N ASP A 330 -3.97 -20.14 -4.20
CA ASP A 330 -5.40 -20.43 -4.02
C ASP A 330 -5.82 -21.62 -4.89
N LYS A 331 -6.44 -22.63 -4.27
CA LYS A 331 -6.79 -23.89 -4.95
C LYS A 331 -7.95 -23.77 -5.94
N SER A 332 -8.81 -22.77 -5.75
CA SER A 332 -10.05 -22.60 -6.52
C SER A 332 -9.86 -21.65 -7.69
N ARG A 333 -9.12 -20.56 -7.46
CA ARG A 333 -8.87 -19.49 -8.43
C ARG A 333 -7.44 -18.96 -8.22
N PRO A 334 -6.41 -19.72 -8.64
CA PRO A 334 -5.04 -19.25 -8.62
C PRO A 334 -4.92 -17.91 -9.37
N ASN A 335 -4.33 -16.91 -8.72
CA ASN A 335 -4.12 -15.59 -9.30
C ASN A 335 -2.69 -15.12 -8.98
N PRO A 336 -1.82 -14.81 -9.96
CA PRO A 336 -0.45 -14.38 -9.70
C PRO A 336 -0.43 -12.94 -9.17
N ASN A 337 -0.89 -12.78 -7.93
CA ASN A 337 -1.04 -11.53 -7.19
C ASN A 337 -0.77 -11.80 -5.69
N GLY A 338 -0.23 -10.81 -4.99
CA GLY A 338 0.04 -10.88 -3.56
C GLY A 338 1.30 -10.11 -3.20
N GLY A 339 1.99 -10.52 -2.12
CA GLY A 339 3.25 -9.91 -1.73
C GLY A 339 4.30 -10.04 -2.83
N VAL A 340 4.83 -8.92 -3.35
CA VAL A 340 5.82 -8.90 -4.44
C VAL A 340 7.20 -8.40 -4.01
N ASP A 341 7.32 -7.91 -2.79
CA ASP A 341 8.56 -7.54 -2.14
C ASP A 341 8.38 -7.45 -0.62
N SER A 342 9.48 -7.22 0.08
CA SER A 342 9.45 -6.62 1.42
C SER A 342 10.64 -5.67 1.58
N LYS A 343 10.44 -4.56 2.30
CA LYS A 343 11.48 -3.58 2.68
C LYS A 343 11.42 -3.37 4.19
N VAL A 344 12.56 -3.38 4.87
CA VAL A 344 12.65 -3.16 6.32
C VAL A 344 13.84 -2.27 6.69
N THR A 345 13.63 -1.35 7.62
CA THR A 345 14.68 -0.50 8.19
C THR A 345 14.52 -0.43 9.70
N ASN A 346 15.56 0.05 10.37
CA ASN A 346 15.56 0.35 11.80
C ASN A 346 16.19 1.72 12.06
N SER A 347 16.31 2.10 13.33
CA SER A 347 16.85 3.41 13.70
C SER A 347 18.28 3.66 13.21
N CYS A 348 19.11 2.62 13.12
CA CYS A 348 20.48 2.72 12.62
C CYS A 348 20.50 2.88 11.09
N LEU A 349 19.79 1.99 10.38
CA LEU A 349 19.77 1.97 8.92
C LEU A 349 19.08 3.19 8.32
N ALA A 350 17.98 3.67 8.90
CA ALA A 350 17.24 4.83 8.40
C ALA A 350 18.12 6.08 8.35
N ARG A 351 18.99 6.29 9.37
CA ARG A 351 19.96 7.41 9.41
C ARG A 351 21.01 7.35 8.31
N LEU A 352 21.27 6.16 7.77
CA LEU A 352 22.20 5.94 6.66
C LEU A 352 21.50 5.89 5.29
N LEU A 353 20.18 6.15 5.23
CA LEU A 353 19.33 5.91 4.06
C LEU A 353 19.43 4.46 3.56
N GLN A 354 19.48 3.51 4.50
CA GLN A 354 19.56 2.08 4.21
C GLN A 354 18.28 1.35 4.63
N CYS A 355 18.02 0.25 3.94
CA CYS A 355 17.04 -0.76 4.34
C CYS A 355 17.49 -2.12 3.82
N ASP A 356 17.03 -3.20 4.43
CA ASP A 356 17.06 -4.50 3.79
C ASP A 356 15.83 -4.61 2.89
N ALA A 357 16.00 -5.15 1.68
CA ALA A 357 14.91 -5.39 0.74
C ALA A 357 15.05 -6.77 0.09
N ILE A 358 13.91 -7.38 -0.24
CA ILE A 358 13.81 -8.64 -0.96
C ILE A 358 12.74 -8.49 -2.05
N SER A 359 12.99 -9.07 -3.23
CA SER A 359 12.05 -9.04 -4.35
C SER A 359 11.41 -10.42 -4.59
N GLY A 360 10.14 -10.41 -4.97
CA GLY A 360 9.35 -11.59 -5.31
C GLY A 360 8.43 -12.08 -4.20
N PRO A 361 7.56 -13.06 -4.48
CA PRO A 361 6.64 -13.62 -3.50
C PRO A 361 7.33 -14.38 -2.38
N THR A 362 6.68 -14.50 -1.23
CA THR A 362 7.25 -15.22 -0.07
C THR A 362 7.57 -16.67 -0.39
N SER A 363 8.81 -17.07 -0.10
CA SER A 363 9.30 -18.44 -0.20
C SER A 363 9.84 -18.96 1.14
N ASP A 364 9.62 -18.23 2.24
CA ASP A 364 10.14 -18.55 3.57
C ASP A 364 9.49 -19.83 4.13
N SER A 365 8.16 -19.92 4.01
CA SER A 365 7.32 -21.05 4.44
C SER A 365 6.49 -21.64 3.28
N GLN A 366 6.62 -21.06 2.09
CA GLN A 366 5.90 -21.46 0.88
C GLN A 366 6.88 -21.85 -0.22
N LYS A 367 6.41 -22.59 -1.22
CA LYS A 367 7.26 -22.87 -2.39
C LYS A 367 7.59 -21.58 -3.15
N PRO A 368 8.83 -21.40 -3.63
CA PRO A 368 9.17 -20.29 -4.51
C PRO A 368 8.22 -20.21 -5.70
N PHE A 369 7.81 -18.99 -6.05
CA PHE A 369 6.97 -18.75 -7.22
C PHE A 369 7.76 -19.02 -8.51
N ARG A 370 7.07 -19.58 -9.51
CA ARG A 370 7.59 -19.77 -10.86
C ARG A 370 6.56 -19.36 -11.90
N TRP A 371 7.00 -18.82 -13.03
CA TRP A 371 6.13 -18.58 -14.19
C TRP A 371 5.84 -19.88 -14.96
N THR A 372 6.79 -20.83 -14.96
CA THR A 372 6.63 -22.14 -15.61
C THR A 372 6.54 -23.31 -14.62
N GLY A 373 5.70 -24.28 -14.97
CA GLY A 373 5.50 -25.53 -14.22
C GLY A 373 6.43 -26.67 -14.67
N GLU A 374 6.25 -27.84 -14.07
CA GLU A 374 6.95 -29.06 -14.47
C GLU A 374 6.64 -29.39 -15.94
N GLY A 375 7.68 -29.46 -16.78
CA GLY A 375 7.56 -29.63 -18.23
C GLY A 375 7.63 -28.35 -19.05
N GLY A 376 7.91 -27.19 -18.44
CA GLY A 376 8.16 -25.92 -19.13
C GLY A 376 6.91 -25.20 -19.64
N ARG A 377 5.72 -25.65 -19.23
CA ARG A 377 4.46 -24.99 -19.55
C ARG A 377 4.25 -23.78 -18.65
N GLU A 378 3.84 -22.66 -19.24
CA GLU A 378 3.46 -21.45 -18.52
C GLU A 378 2.26 -21.72 -17.57
N LEU A 379 2.40 -21.34 -16.31
CA LEU A 379 1.37 -21.51 -15.27
C LEU A 379 0.25 -20.46 -15.41
N PHE A 380 0.61 -19.26 -15.88
CA PHE A 380 -0.30 -18.11 -15.96
C PHE A 380 -0.28 -17.48 -17.38
N PRO A 381 -0.74 -18.23 -18.40
CA PRO A 381 -0.67 -17.78 -19.79
C PRO A 381 -1.39 -16.46 -20.01
N GLY A 382 -0.71 -15.53 -20.69
CA GLY A 382 -1.24 -14.22 -21.05
C GLY A 382 -1.04 -13.13 -20.00
N ILE A 383 -0.37 -13.44 -18.88
CA ILE A 383 0.08 -12.42 -17.92
C ILE A 383 1.47 -11.92 -18.33
N PRO A 384 1.66 -10.63 -18.64
CA PRO A 384 2.96 -10.12 -19.07
C PRO A 384 4.03 -10.27 -17.98
N HIS A 385 5.20 -10.78 -18.35
CA HIS A 385 6.32 -10.96 -17.41
C HIS A 385 7.69 -10.87 -18.13
N ASP A 386 7.75 -10.10 -19.21
CA ASP A 386 8.99 -9.88 -19.96
C ASP A 386 10.09 -9.25 -19.08
N GLY A 387 11.31 -9.77 -19.20
CA GLY A 387 12.47 -9.30 -18.43
C GLY A 387 12.56 -9.85 -17.00
N MET A 388 11.56 -10.61 -16.55
CA MET A 388 11.57 -11.26 -15.23
C MET A 388 12.28 -12.63 -15.27
N PRO A 389 12.88 -13.06 -14.14
CA PRO A 389 13.31 -14.44 -13.99
C PRO A 389 12.10 -15.39 -13.98
N ASP A 390 12.29 -16.63 -14.43
CA ASP A 390 11.24 -17.66 -14.33
C ASP A 390 10.91 -18.00 -12.86
N MET A 391 11.93 -18.08 -11.99
CA MET A 391 11.78 -18.41 -10.58
C MET A 391 12.17 -17.24 -9.69
N PHE A 392 11.30 -16.89 -8.75
CA PHE A 392 11.54 -15.88 -7.73
C PHE A 392 11.92 -16.57 -6.42
N ASN A 393 13.23 -16.66 -6.17
CA ASN A 393 13.81 -17.19 -4.94
C ASN A 393 15.04 -16.38 -4.53
N PHE A 394 14.87 -15.06 -4.45
CA PHE A 394 15.93 -14.13 -4.08
C PHE A 394 16.12 -14.06 -2.57
N ASP A 395 17.33 -13.71 -2.15
CA ASP A 395 17.64 -13.40 -0.77
C ASP A 395 17.43 -11.91 -0.45
N TRP A 396 17.45 -11.58 0.83
CA TRP A 396 17.49 -10.19 1.30
C TRP A 396 18.81 -9.52 0.91
N VAL A 397 18.72 -8.28 0.43
CA VAL A 397 19.85 -7.43 0.08
C VAL A 397 19.77 -6.11 0.85
N ARG A 398 20.92 -5.63 1.34
CA ARG A 398 21.04 -4.29 1.93
C ARG A 398 21.09 -3.25 0.82
N MET A 399 20.06 -2.42 0.72
CA MET A 399 20.03 -1.25 -0.15
C MET A 399 20.77 -0.10 0.51
N ALA A 400 21.70 0.52 -0.22
CA ALA A 400 22.49 1.65 0.27
C ALA A 400 22.74 2.68 -0.84
N PRO A 401 22.94 3.98 -0.51
CA PRO A 401 23.20 5.03 -1.51
C PRO A 401 24.41 4.78 -2.41
N GLY A 402 25.40 4.02 -1.93
CA GLY A 402 26.60 3.64 -2.68
C GLY A 402 26.45 2.40 -3.55
N GLY A 403 25.27 1.77 -3.59
CA GLY A 403 25.03 0.48 -4.23
C GLY A 403 25.36 -0.73 -3.34
N GLU A 404 25.16 -1.94 -3.88
CA GLU A 404 25.46 -3.19 -3.19
C GLU A 404 26.95 -3.26 -2.79
N GLY A 405 27.22 -3.57 -1.51
CA GLY A 405 28.58 -3.73 -0.99
C GLY A 405 29.31 -2.44 -0.61
N ALA A 406 28.69 -1.27 -0.74
CA ALA A 406 29.21 -0.05 -0.11
C ALA A 406 29.25 -0.25 1.42
N GLN A 407 30.37 0.07 2.06
CA GLN A 407 30.58 -0.13 3.51
C GLN A 407 29.33 0.30 4.29
N SER A 408 28.60 -0.68 4.82
CA SER A 408 27.58 -0.45 5.83
C SER A 408 28.32 0.15 7.01
N GLY A 409 28.07 1.43 7.34
CA GLY A 409 28.44 1.94 8.66
C GLY A 409 27.89 0.97 9.71
N ASP A 410 28.61 0.78 10.82
CA ASP A 410 28.33 -0.26 11.82
C ASP A 410 26.86 -0.25 12.32
N CYS A 411 26.01 -0.98 11.58
CA CYS A 411 24.60 -1.30 11.74
C CYS A 411 24.43 -2.74 11.19
#